data_AF-K9RA19-F1
#
_entry.id   AF-K9RA19-F1
#
_cell.length_a   1.000
_cell.length_b   1.000
_cell.length_c   1.000
_cell.angle_alpha   90.00
_cell.angle_beta   90.00
_cell.angle_gamma   90.00
#
_symmetry.space_group_name_H-M   'P 1'
#
loop_
_entity.id
_entity.type
_entity.pdbx_description
1 polymer ?
#
loop_
_entity_poly.entity_id
_entity_poly.type
_entity_poly.pdbx_seq_one_letter_code
_entity_poly.pdbx_strand_id
1 'polypeptide(L)' 'MIIVLKKTVPITEIERIIQDLKSLKIVSEKIIEKHQVVISLIGDTATMNPQQVQQISPFIEQADVNKVADII' A
#
# COMPACT_ATOMS: atom_id res chain seq x y z
N MET A 1 3.37 5.00 6.34
CA MET A 1 3.84 3.78 5.63
C MET A 1 3.47 3.88 4.16
N ILE A 2 4.23 3.27 3.25
CA ILE A 2 3.88 3.15 1.83
C ILE A 2 3.77 1.67 1.46
N ILE A 3 2.87 1.39 0.53
CA ILE A 3 2.65 0.08 -0.07
C ILE A 3 2.94 0.20 -1.56
N VAL A 4 3.84 -0.62 -2.07
CA VAL A 4 4.13 -0.73 -3.49
C VAL A 4 3.41 -1.96 -4.02
N LEU A 5 2.62 -1.80 -5.07
CA LEU A 5 1.97 -2.91 -5.75
C LEU A 5 2.76 -3.35 -6.98
N LYS A 6 2.71 -4.65 -7.26
CA LYS A 6 3.22 -5.24 -8.50
C LYS A 6 2.57 -4.59 -9.70
N LYS A 7 3.34 -4.39 -10.78
CA LYS A 7 2.87 -3.76 -12.03
C LYS A 7 1.69 -4.46 -12.70
N THR A 8 1.50 -5.74 -12.41
CA THR A 8 0.45 -6.59 -12.99
C THR A 8 -0.84 -6.62 -12.17
N VAL A 9 -0.93 -5.80 -11.11
CA VAL A 9 -2.11 -5.79 -10.22
C VAL A 9 -3.38 -5.37 -10.99
N PRO A 10 -4.47 -6.16 -10.92
CA PRO A 10 -5.75 -5.75 -11.47
C PRO A 10 -6.34 -4.56 -10.70
N ILE A 11 -7.08 -3.68 -11.40
CA ILE A 11 -7.73 -2.52 -10.76
C ILE A 11 -8.67 -2.95 -9.63
N THR A 12 -9.43 -4.02 -9.83
CA THR A 12 -10.33 -4.59 -8.82
C THR A 12 -9.60 -5.03 -7.55
N GLU A 13 -8.35 -5.51 -7.70
CA GLU A 13 -7.53 -5.92 -6.58
C GLU A 13 -6.96 -4.71 -5.82
N ILE A 14 -6.60 -3.63 -6.53
CA ILE A 14 -6.24 -2.35 -5.90
C ILE A 14 -7.39 -1.86 -5.01
N GLU A 15 -8.62 -1.89 -5.53
CA GLU A 15 -9.81 -1.47 -4.80
C GLU A 15 -10.08 -2.36 -3.58
N ARG A 16 -9.93 -3.69 -3.71
CA ARG A 16 -10.03 -4.62 -2.59
C ARG A 16 -9.01 -4.31 -1.50
N ILE A 17 -7.74 -4.13 -1.87
CA ILE A 17 -6.66 -3.79 -0.94
C ILE A 17 -6.99 -2.48 -0.20
N ILE A 18 -7.42 -1.44 -0.90
CA ILE A 18 -7.82 -0.16 -0.29
C ILE A 18 -8.98 -0.35 0.70
N GLN A 19 -9.96 -1.17 0.36
CA GLN A 19 -11.10 -1.44 1.23
C GLN A 19 -10.69 -2.20 2.50
N ASP A 20 -9.81 -3.20 2.37
CA ASP A 20 -9.27 -3.95 3.51
C ASP A 20 -8.46 -3.01 4.44
N LEU A 21 -7.69 -2.08 3.86
CA LEU A 21 -6.90 -1.11 4.62
C LEU A 21 -7.77 -0.06 5.33
N LYS A 22 -8.93 0.33 4.78
CA LYS A 22 -9.87 1.23 5.47
C LYS A 22 -10.39 0.64 6.78
N SER A 23 -10.50 -0.69 6.88
CA SER A 23 -10.92 -1.37 8.12
C SER A 23 -9.93 -1.14 9.28
N LEU A 24 -8.69 -0.75 8.97
CA LEU A 24 -7.63 -0.48 9.94
C LEU A 24 -7.65 0.96 10.48
N LYS A 25 -8.66 1.79 10.11
CA LYS A 25 -8.78 3.22 10.47
C LYS A 25 -7.62 4.10 9.97
N ILE A 26 -7.05 3.76 8.82
CA ILE A 26 -5.92 4.46 8.23
C ILE A 26 -6.37 5.12 6.93
N VAL A 27 -5.90 6.34 6.68
CA VAL A 27 -6.17 7.03 5.42
C VAL A 27 -5.21 6.50 4.36
N SER A 28 -5.76 5.91 3.31
CA SER A 28 -5.00 5.43 2.16
C SER A 28 -5.09 6.42 1.00
N GLU A 29 -3.97 6.97 0.55
CA GLU A 29 -3.88 7.81 -0.65
C GLU A 29 -3.25 6.99 -1.78
N LYS A 30 -3.93 6.93 -2.93
CA LYS A 30 -3.49 6.15 -4.10
C LYS A 30 -2.77 7.06 -5.08
N ILE A 31 -1.52 6.74 -5.38
CA ILE A 31 -0.72 7.36 -6.43
C ILE A 31 -0.58 6.35 -7.57
N ILE A 32 -1.08 6.70 -8.76
CA ILE A 32 -0.93 5.90 -9.97
C ILE A 32 0.11 6.57 -10.86
N GLU A 33 1.31 6.02 -10.87
CA GLU A 33 2.33 6.36 -11.87
C GLU A 33 2.17 5.46 -13.10
N LYS A 34 2.65 5.90 -14.28
CA LYS A 34 2.48 5.19 -15.57
C LYS A 34 2.83 3.69 -15.53
N HIS A 35 3.65 3.26 -14.60
CA HIS A 35 4.14 1.87 -14.50
C HIS A 35 4.07 1.27 -13.10
N GLN A 36 3.56 1.99 -12.10
CA GLN A 36 3.57 1.52 -10.71
C GLN A 36 2.41 2.14 -9.94
N VAL A 37 1.80 1.34 -9.07
CA VAL A 37 0.78 1.82 -8.14
C VAL A 37 1.38 1.84 -6.75
N VAL A 38 1.33 3.00 -6.12
CA VAL A 38 1.77 3.22 -4.75
C VAL A 38 0.56 3.63 -3.92
N ILE A 39 0.40 3.02 -2.75
CA ILE A 39 -0.61 3.41 -1.77
C ILE A 39 0.11 3.93 -0.54
N SER A 40 -0.05 5.22 -0.28
CA SER A 40 0.43 5.87 0.94
C SER A 40 -0.57 5.64 2.06
N LEU A 41 -0.08 5.21 3.21
CA LEU A 41 -0.84 5.02 4.45
C LEU A 41 -0.47 6.09 5.45
N ILE A 42 -1.48 6.90 5.80
CA ILE A 42 -1.37 8.07 6.66
C ILE A 42 -2.21 7.81 7.93
N GLY A 43 -1.56 7.94 9.08
CA GLY A 43 -2.13 7.65 10.40
C GLY A 43 -1.08 7.05 11.35
N ASP A 44 -1.53 6.40 12.43
CA ASP A 44 -0.64 5.64 13.32
C ASP A 44 -0.19 4.33 12.64
N THR A 45 0.73 4.46 11.70
CA THR A 45 1.33 3.34 10.97
C THR A 45 2.60 2.82 11.64
N ALA A 46 3.05 3.44 12.74
CA ALA A 46 4.26 3.07 13.45
C ALA A 46 4.11 1.74 14.21
N THR A 47 2.88 1.42 14.61
CA THR A 47 2.53 0.17 15.30
C THR A 47 2.22 -0.98 14.34
N MET A 48 2.10 -0.70 13.03
CA MET A 48 1.80 -1.72 12.04
C MET A 48 3.03 -2.53 11.66
N ASN A 49 2.89 -3.85 11.58
CA ASN A 49 3.92 -4.71 11.03
C ASN A 49 3.82 -4.72 9.48
N PRO A 50 4.85 -4.24 8.74
CA PRO A 50 4.83 -4.26 7.28
C PRO A 50 4.68 -5.67 6.68
N GLN A 51 5.13 -6.71 7.38
CA GLN A 51 4.97 -8.10 6.94
C GLN A 51 3.50 -8.54 6.96
N GLN A 52 2.71 -8.09 7.95
CA GLN A 52 1.28 -8.38 8.00
C GLN A 52 0.55 -7.68 6.85
N VAL A 53 0.98 -6.47 6.49
CA VAL A 53 0.42 -5.72 5.37
C VAL A 53 0.70 -6.42 4.04
N GLN A 54 1.91 -6.94 3.85
CA GLN A 54 2.25 -7.74 2.66
C GLN A 54 1.40 -9.01 2.51
N GLN A 55 0.82 -9.53 3.60
CA GLN A 55 -0.07 -10.70 3.56
C GLN A 55 -1.49 -10.39 3.09
N ILE A 56 -1.90 -9.10 3.00
CA ILE A 56 -3.25 -8.70 2.55
C ILE A 56 -3.49 -9.09 1.09
N SER A 57 -2.44 -9.03 0.26
CA SER A 57 -2.52 -9.42 -1.14
C SER A 57 -1.17 -9.87 -1.68
N PRO A 58 -1.13 -10.93 -2.52
CA PRO A 58 0.08 -11.33 -3.22
C PRO A 58 0.58 -10.28 -4.21
N PHE A 59 -0.21 -9.24 -4.49
CA PHE A 59 0.19 -8.11 -5.34
C PHE A 59 0.92 -7.01 -4.58
N ILE A 60 1.01 -7.08 -3.24
CA ILE A 60 1.85 -6.16 -2.48
C ILE A 60 3.31 -6.63 -2.63
N GLU A 61 4.11 -5.81 -3.29
CA GLU A 61 5.53 -6.06 -3.54
C GLU A 61 6.38 -5.62 -2.35
N GLN A 62 6.03 -4.50 -1.72
CA GLN A 62 6.74 -3.96 -0.57
C GLN A 62 5.81 -3.14 0.32
N ALA A 63 6.03 -3.19 1.63
CA ALA A 63 5.46 -2.25 2.60
C ALA A 63 6.57 -1.69 3.48
N ASP A 64 6.65 -0.37 3.64
CA ASP A 64 7.74 0.29 4.37
C ASP A 64 7.28 1.58 5.07
N VAL A 65 7.76 1.82 6.30
CA VAL A 65 7.41 3.00 7.10
C VAL A 65 8.21 4.26 6.66
N ASN A 66 9.38 4.11 6.04
CA ASN A 66 10.37 5.21 5.90
C ASN A 66 10.76 5.59 4.45
N LYS A 67 10.11 5.05 3.42
CA LYS A 67 10.63 5.14 2.03
C LYS A 67 9.99 6.18 1.09
N VAL A 68 9.40 7.25 1.60
CA VAL A 68 8.78 8.26 0.71
C VAL A 68 9.82 8.88 -0.24
N ALA A 69 11.08 9.03 0.17
CA ALA A 69 12.13 9.68 -0.62
C ALA A 69 12.75 8.81 -1.74
N ASP A 70 12.60 7.48 -1.69
CA ASP A 70 13.25 6.57 -2.65
C ASP A 70 12.36 6.18 -3.84
N ILE A 71 11.07 6.57 -3.81
CA ILE A 71 10.06 6.14 -4.80
C ILE A 71 9.63 7.29 -5.73
N ILE A 72 10.03 8.55 -5.43
CA ILE A 72 9.72 9.74 -6.24
C ILE A 72 10.96 10.16 -7.04
#